data_AF-A0A355URU9-F1
#
_entry.id   AF-A0A355URU9-F1
#
_cell.length_a   1.000
_cell.length_b   1.000
_cell.length_c   1.000
_cell.angle_alpha   90.00
_cell.angle_beta   90.00
_cell.angle_gamma   90.00
#
_symmetry.space_group_name_H-M   'P 1'
#
loop_
_entity.id
_entity.type
_entity.pdbx_description
1 polymer ?
#
loop_
_entity_poly.entity_id
_entity_poly.type
_entity_poly.pdbx_seq_one_letter_code
_entity_poly.pdbx_strand_id
1 'polypeptide(L)'
;MAQSEHSVGALAETLGLSIARVSHHLAILRSERLVIDRRQGKRIIYSLPGLFDVPSPSNRALGWTQGQFEIASLQKGFFSELAPSESGENITVFAASSFFYAFQDAGQAFQRSTGIQVRLHFGSSGALAREVEAGAKLDLFASASPGVIDQLDRKKAVRSESIRSFAKGSLTIWRRCEHKARIENLEDLLSPEVRWVVIANPAQAPSGALAVELLKRHGLYEALRPKLLLSNDAAQAQQFADTENEGIAITSFAVTSSSQGLNTILPEFRQSPIEHSMALMRTAPSPEQANSFVDFLSRGAGRAILKQYGFLVC
;
A
#
# COMPACT_ATOMS: atom_id res chain seq x y z
N MET A 1 -27.29 -11.52 -23.52
CA MET A 1 -25.95 -11.12 -23.06
C MET A 1 -25.38 -12.28 -22.27
N ALA A 2 -24.38 -12.98 -22.82
CA ALA A 2 -23.86 -14.21 -22.23
C ALA A 2 -22.95 -13.85 -21.04
N GLN A 3 -23.25 -14.38 -19.85
CA GLN A 3 -22.35 -14.27 -18.71
C GLN A 3 -21.05 -15.00 -19.04
N SER A 4 -19.91 -14.32 -18.87
CA SER A 4 -18.59 -14.90 -19.10
C SER A 4 -18.26 -15.87 -17.96
N GLU A 5 -18.60 -17.14 -18.17
CA GLU A 5 -18.32 -18.24 -17.26
C GLU A 5 -16.86 -18.70 -17.42
N HIS A 6 -16.07 -18.60 -16.34
CA HIS A 6 -14.67 -19.02 -16.38
C HIS A 6 -14.34 -20.02 -15.28
N SER A 7 -13.51 -21.01 -15.62
CA SER A 7 -12.92 -21.91 -14.63
C SER A 7 -11.76 -21.22 -13.91
N VAL A 8 -11.44 -21.66 -12.68
CA VAL A 8 -10.29 -21.14 -11.90
C VAL A 8 -8.98 -21.24 -12.70
N GLY A 9 -8.79 -22.32 -13.47
CA GLY A 9 -7.61 -22.51 -14.31
C GLY A 9 -7.54 -21.51 -15.48
N ALA A 10 -8.68 -21.27 -16.14
CA ALA A 10 -8.74 -20.30 -17.24
C ALA A 10 -8.51 -18.86 -16.74
N LEU A 11 -9.04 -18.51 -15.57
CA LEU A 11 -8.78 -17.23 -14.92
C LEU A 11 -7.32 -17.08 -14.51
N ALA A 12 -6.71 -18.14 -13.98
CA ALA A 12 -5.29 -18.16 -13.64
C ALA A 12 -4.41 -17.90 -14.86
N GLU A 13 -4.71 -18.54 -15.98
CA GLU A 13 -3.99 -18.36 -17.25
C GLU A 13 -4.16 -16.94 -17.82
N THR A 14 -5.40 -16.43 -17.85
CA THR A 14 -5.70 -15.09 -18.40
C THR A 14 -5.08 -13.97 -17.56
N LEU A 15 -5.05 -14.15 -16.23
CA LEU A 15 -4.51 -13.15 -15.30
C LEU A 15 -3.01 -13.32 -15.06
N GLY A 16 -2.36 -14.37 -15.58
CA GLY A 16 -0.97 -14.69 -15.29
C GLY A 16 -0.69 -14.98 -13.81
N LEU A 17 -1.70 -15.49 -13.08
CA LEU A 17 -1.62 -15.78 -11.64
C LEU A 17 -1.64 -17.28 -11.37
N SER A 18 -1.15 -17.72 -10.21
CA SER A 18 -1.25 -19.13 -9.83
C SER A 18 -2.69 -19.54 -9.52
N ILE A 19 -3.04 -20.80 -9.80
CA ILE A 19 -4.37 -21.38 -9.51
C ILE A 19 -4.72 -21.21 -8.03
N ALA A 20 -3.75 -21.39 -7.12
CA ALA A 20 -3.96 -21.22 -5.68
C ALA A 20 -4.37 -19.78 -5.32
N ARG A 21 -3.74 -18.79 -5.95
CA ARG A 21 -4.01 -17.37 -5.70
C ARG A 21 -5.38 -16.95 -6.26
N VAL A 22 -5.72 -17.41 -7.46
CA VAL A 22 -7.06 -17.18 -8.05
C VAL A 22 -8.13 -17.89 -7.22
N SER A 23 -7.89 -19.13 -6.79
CA SER A 23 -8.82 -19.87 -5.93
C SER A 23 -9.05 -19.19 -4.58
N HIS A 24 -8.01 -18.62 -3.98
CA HIS A 24 -8.12 -17.87 -2.73
C HIS A 24 -8.97 -16.62 -2.89
N HIS A 25 -8.75 -15.83 -3.94
CA HIS A 25 -9.55 -14.64 -4.22
C HIS A 25 -11.00 -14.97 -4.55
N LEU A 26 -11.25 -16.02 -5.34
CA LEU A 26 -12.61 -16.48 -5.64
C LEU A 26 -13.34 -16.99 -4.40
N ALA A 27 -12.63 -17.58 -3.43
CA ALA A 27 -13.23 -17.97 -2.15
C ALA A 27 -13.68 -16.75 -1.32
N ILE A 28 -12.90 -15.67 -1.34
CA ILE A 28 -13.26 -14.39 -0.70
C ILE A 28 -14.44 -13.75 -1.44
N LEU A 29 -14.39 -13.64 -2.76
CA LEU A 29 -15.50 -13.08 -3.54
C LEU A 29 -16.80 -13.88 -3.34
N ARG A 30 -16.69 -15.20 -3.16
CA ARG A 30 -17.84 -16.07 -2.88
C ARG A 30 -18.39 -15.84 -1.47
N SER A 31 -17.55 -15.62 -0.46
CA SER A 31 -18.03 -15.29 0.90
C SER A 31 -18.80 -13.97 0.92
N GLU A 32 -18.42 -13.03 0.03
CA GLU A 32 -19.08 -11.73 -0.14
C GLU A 32 -20.25 -11.75 -1.15
N ARG A 33 -20.62 -12.92 -1.69
CA ARG A 33 -21.68 -13.09 -2.72
C ARG A 33 -21.47 -12.25 -3.99
N LEU A 34 -20.23 -11.91 -4.32
CA LEU A 34 -19.85 -11.14 -5.50
C LEU A 34 -19.56 -12.00 -6.74
N VAL A 35 -19.48 -13.32 -6.55
CA VAL A 35 -19.39 -14.32 -7.62
C VAL A 35 -20.41 -15.40 -7.40
N ILE A 36 -20.91 -15.95 -8.51
CA ILE A 36 -21.79 -17.11 -8.50
C ILE A 36 -20.94 -18.31 -8.91
N ASP A 37 -20.83 -19.32 -8.06
CA ASP A 37 -20.16 -20.57 -8.40
C ASP A 37 -21.15 -21.69 -8.69
N ARG A 38 -20.86 -22.49 -9.72
CA ARG A 38 -21.58 -23.73 -10.00
C ARG A 38 -20.60 -24.87 -10.23
N ARG A 39 -20.96 -26.05 -9.73
CA ARG A 39 -20.16 -27.26 -9.92
C ARG A 39 -20.54 -27.93 -11.23
N GLN A 40 -19.57 -28.11 -12.12
CA GLN A 40 -19.74 -28.83 -13.38
C GLN A 40 -18.75 -30.01 -13.41
N GLY A 41 -19.23 -31.19 -12.99
CA GLY A 41 -18.39 -32.38 -12.82
C GLY A 41 -17.30 -32.19 -11.75
N LYS A 42 -16.02 -32.34 -12.14
CA LYS A 42 -14.85 -32.12 -11.25
C LYS A 42 -14.39 -30.66 -11.17
N ARG A 43 -15.03 -29.73 -11.88
CA ARG A 43 -14.63 -28.32 -11.95
C ARG A 43 -15.65 -27.42 -11.27
N ILE A 44 -15.17 -26.31 -10.72
CA ILE A 44 -16.01 -25.21 -10.22
C ILE A 44 -15.89 -24.07 -11.23
N ILE A 45 -17.03 -23.64 -11.75
CA ILE A 45 -17.13 -22.55 -12.71
C ILE A 45 -17.66 -21.33 -11.97
N TYR A 46 -17.02 -20.19 -12.17
CA TYR A 46 -17.41 -18.92 -11.56
C TYR A 46 -17.98 -18.01 -12.65
N SER A 47 -19.12 -17.39 -12.33
CA SER A 47 -19.74 -16.33 -13.11
C SER A 47 -19.59 -15.03 -12.33
N LEU A 48 -19.04 -14.01 -12.99
CA LEU A 48 -18.77 -12.68 -12.45
C LEU A 48 -19.77 -11.69 -13.06
N PRO A 49 -20.83 -11.28 -12.35
CA PRO A 49 -21.77 -10.32 -12.88
C PRO A 49 -21.07 -8.97 -13.12
N GLY A 50 -20.84 -8.62 -14.39
CA GLY A 50 -20.39 -7.29 -14.81
C GLY A 50 -18.88 -7.00 -14.77
N LEU A 51 -18.01 -8.00 -14.56
CA LEU A 51 -16.57 -7.73 -14.38
C LEU A 51 -15.65 -8.11 -15.56
N PHE A 52 -16.12 -8.84 -16.57
CA PHE A 52 -15.29 -9.23 -17.71
C PHE A 52 -16.08 -9.24 -19.03
N ASP A 53 -16.12 -8.09 -19.68
CA ASP A 53 -16.20 -7.98 -21.15
C ASP A 53 -14.89 -7.30 -21.60
N VAL A 54 -13.80 -8.07 -21.60
CA VAL A 54 -12.54 -7.67 -22.23
C VAL A 54 -12.19 -8.76 -23.23
N PRO A 55 -12.13 -8.47 -24.55
CA PRO A 55 -11.86 -9.49 -25.55
C PRO A 55 -10.42 -10.00 -25.43
N SER A 56 -10.25 -11.32 -25.51
CA SER A 56 -8.97 -12.05 -25.53
C SER A 56 -8.02 -11.52 -26.62
N PRO A 57 -6.69 -11.41 -26.37
CA PRO A 57 -5.71 -10.99 -27.36
C PRO A 57 -5.33 -12.17 -28.26
N SER A 58 -6.24 -12.54 -29.16
CA SER A 58 -5.92 -13.42 -30.29
C SER A 58 -6.62 -12.93 -31.54
N ASN A 59 -6.15 -11.79 -32.05
CA ASN A 59 -6.10 -11.50 -33.49
C ASN A 59 -5.37 -10.17 -33.71
N ARG A 60 -4.10 -10.26 -34.13
CA ARG A 60 -3.48 -9.20 -34.92
C ARG A 60 -4.15 -9.23 -36.29
N ALA A 61 -5.12 -8.36 -36.52
CA ALA A 61 -5.46 -7.91 -37.86
C ALA A 61 -6.25 -6.60 -37.78
N LEU A 62 -5.74 -5.59 -38.49
CA LEU A 62 -6.46 -4.44 -39.04
C LEU A 62 -6.69 -3.24 -38.10
N GLY A 63 -5.91 -2.19 -38.37
CA GLY A 63 -6.47 -0.93 -38.82
C GLY A 63 -7.18 -0.06 -37.79
N TRP A 64 -6.48 0.97 -37.32
CA TRP A 64 -7.08 2.15 -36.72
C TRP A 64 -8.12 2.78 -37.66
N THR A 65 -9.35 3.04 -37.19
CA THR A 65 -10.05 4.35 -37.29
C THR A 65 -11.50 4.28 -36.77
N GLN A 66 -11.96 5.39 -36.18
CA GLN A 66 -13.34 5.75 -35.78
C GLN A 66 -13.93 5.17 -34.48
N GLY A 67 -14.07 6.05 -33.47
CA GLY A 67 -14.92 5.82 -32.30
C GLY A 67 -14.56 6.68 -31.08
N GLN A 68 -14.45 8.00 -31.22
CA GLN A 68 -14.07 8.91 -30.12
C GLN A 68 -15.18 9.88 -29.66
N PHE A 69 -16.45 9.65 -30.00
CA PHE A 69 -17.54 10.53 -29.57
C PHE A 69 -18.82 9.75 -29.25
N GLU A 70 -18.82 8.93 -28.19
CA GLU A 70 -20.09 8.48 -27.56
C GLU A 70 -19.91 7.83 -26.16
N ILE A 71 -19.08 8.39 -25.28
CA ILE A 71 -18.98 7.92 -23.87
C ILE A 71 -19.57 8.94 -22.86
N ALA A 72 -19.99 10.11 -23.32
CA ALA A 72 -20.43 11.19 -22.42
C ALA A 72 -21.91 11.12 -21.95
N SER A 73 -22.72 10.15 -22.37
CA SER A 73 -24.17 10.17 -22.13
C SER A 73 -24.75 8.97 -21.36
N LEU A 74 -23.98 7.92 -21.04
CA LEU A 74 -24.48 6.74 -20.32
C LEU A 74 -24.18 6.72 -18.80
N GLN A 75 -23.57 7.77 -18.24
CA GLN A 75 -23.26 7.84 -16.81
C GLN A 75 -24.39 8.39 -15.91
N LYS A 76 -25.54 8.81 -16.44
CA LYS A 76 -26.59 9.46 -15.61
C LYS A 76 -27.78 8.59 -15.20
N GLY A 77 -27.85 7.33 -15.63
CA GLY A 77 -29.07 6.50 -15.45
C GLY A 77 -28.95 5.27 -14.54
N PHE A 78 -27.76 4.88 -14.08
CA PHE A 78 -27.55 3.58 -13.41
C PHE A 78 -27.15 3.66 -11.92
N PHE A 79 -27.09 4.86 -11.36
CA PHE A 79 -26.69 5.11 -9.95
C PHE A 79 -27.85 5.62 -9.07
N SER A 80 -29.11 5.31 -9.38
CA SER A 80 -30.25 5.76 -8.56
C SER A 80 -30.93 4.67 -7.73
N GLU A 81 -30.36 3.46 -7.59
CA GLU A 81 -31.05 2.41 -6.83
C GLU A 81 -30.09 1.50 -6.06
N LEU A 82 -29.35 2.12 -5.15
CA LEU A 82 -28.82 1.54 -3.92
C LEU A 82 -28.56 2.74 -3.01
N ALA A 83 -29.63 3.21 -2.35
CA ALA A 83 -29.50 4.27 -1.36
C ALA A 83 -28.48 3.81 -0.29
N PRO A 84 -27.39 4.56 -0.07
CA PRO A 84 -26.54 4.33 1.08
C PRO A 84 -27.39 4.52 2.34
N SER A 85 -27.23 3.65 3.34
CA SER A 85 -27.61 4.03 4.69
C SER A 85 -26.76 5.23 5.10
N GLU A 86 -27.33 6.44 5.09
CA GLU A 86 -26.71 7.70 5.55
C GLU A 86 -26.56 7.73 7.09
N SER A 87 -25.85 6.75 7.66
CA SER A 87 -25.58 6.72 9.10
C SER A 87 -24.20 6.19 9.47
N GLY A 88 -23.22 6.35 8.59
CA GLY A 88 -21.80 6.19 8.91
C GLY A 88 -20.98 7.34 8.30
N GLU A 89 -20.59 8.32 9.11
CA GLU A 89 -19.69 9.40 8.69
C GLU A 89 -18.31 8.81 8.37
N ASN A 90 -18.05 8.55 7.09
CA ASN A 90 -16.79 8.01 6.60
C ASN A 90 -15.63 8.96 6.89
N ILE A 91 -14.48 8.41 7.25
CA ILE A 91 -13.25 9.19 7.49
C ILE A 91 -12.28 9.06 6.33
N THR A 92 -11.53 10.12 6.06
CA THR A 92 -10.44 10.16 5.10
C THR A 92 -9.11 10.25 5.86
N VAL A 93 -8.21 9.30 5.59
CA VAL A 93 -6.92 9.17 6.26
C VAL A 93 -5.81 9.26 5.23
N PHE A 94 -4.90 10.24 5.40
CA PHE A 94 -3.66 10.30 4.63
C PHE A 94 -2.58 9.62 5.46
N ALA A 95 -1.94 8.61 4.89
CA ALA A 95 -1.02 7.75 5.61
C ALA A 95 0.28 7.54 4.82
N ALA A 96 1.40 7.56 5.53
CA ALA A 96 2.68 7.16 4.94
C ALA A 96 2.56 5.78 4.28
N SER A 97 3.16 5.60 3.10
CA SER A 97 3.03 4.33 2.36
C SER A 97 3.65 3.14 3.09
N SER A 98 4.49 3.37 4.11
CA SER A 98 4.94 2.32 5.03
C SER A 98 3.78 1.57 5.71
N PHE A 99 2.61 2.19 5.83
CA PHE A 99 1.41 1.60 6.42
C PHE A 99 0.51 0.88 5.42
N PHE A 100 0.84 0.84 4.12
CA PHE A 100 -0.09 0.46 3.04
C PHE A 100 -0.94 -0.77 3.38
N TYR A 101 -0.31 -1.93 3.63
CA TYR A 101 -1.04 -3.16 3.93
C TYR A 101 -1.69 -3.15 5.32
N ALA A 102 -0.98 -2.64 6.34
CA ALA A 102 -1.48 -2.62 7.71
C ALA A 102 -2.74 -1.77 7.87
N PHE A 103 -2.79 -0.60 7.22
CA PHE A 103 -3.94 0.29 7.28
C PHE A 103 -5.10 -0.19 6.41
N GLN A 104 -4.83 -0.91 5.31
CA GLN A 104 -5.89 -1.59 4.56
C GLN A 104 -6.61 -2.62 5.44
N ASP A 105 -5.87 -3.50 6.12
CA ASP A 105 -6.45 -4.51 7.00
C ASP A 105 -7.12 -3.87 8.23
N ALA A 106 -6.47 -2.88 8.84
CA ALA A 106 -7.02 -2.16 9.98
C ALA A 106 -8.30 -1.40 9.61
N GLY A 107 -8.34 -0.75 8.44
CA GLY A 107 -9.52 -0.06 7.94
C GLY A 107 -10.70 -1.00 7.71
N GLN A 108 -10.46 -2.17 7.10
CA GLN A 108 -11.50 -3.19 6.94
C GLN A 108 -12.00 -3.74 8.28
N ALA A 109 -11.08 -4.06 9.20
CA ALA A 109 -11.45 -4.56 10.52
C ALA A 109 -12.24 -3.51 11.32
N PHE A 110 -11.82 -2.25 11.26
CA PHE A 110 -12.53 -1.14 11.87
C PHE A 110 -13.95 -1.00 11.30
N GLN A 111 -14.09 -0.97 9.97
CA GLN A 111 -15.38 -0.87 9.30
C GLN A 111 -16.32 -2.03 9.67
N ARG A 112 -15.82 -3.27 9.74
CA ARG A 112 -16.63 -4.42 10.20
C ARG A 112 -17.13 -4.25 11.63
N SER A 113 -16.35 -3.61 12.49
CA SER A 113 -16.70 -3.45 13.92
C SER A 113 -17.59 -2.24 14.21
N THR A 114 -17.53 -1.18 13.40
CA THR A 114 -18.20 0.11 13.68
C THR A 114 -19.18 0.56 12.61
N GLY A 115 -19.10 -0.01 11.40
CA GLY A 115 -19.81 0.48 10.21
C GLY A 115 -19.16 1.70 9.55
N ILE A 116 -18.09 2.28 10.13
CA ILE A 116 -17.43 3.48 9.61
C ILE A 116 -16.39 3.08 8.54
N GLN A 117 -16.53 3.61 7.32
CA GLN A 117 -15.54 3.38 6.27
C GLN A 117 -14.30 4.27 6.46
N VAL A 118 -13.12 3.69 6.26
CA VAL A 118 -11.83 4.41 6.24
C VAL A 118 -11.35 4.54 4.79
N ARG A 119 -11.40 5.75 4.23
CA ARG A 119 -10.83 6.06 2.91
C ARG A 119 -9.34 6.38 3.07
N LEU A 120 -8.49 5.54 2.49
CA LEU A 120 -7.05 5.61 2.65
C LEU A 120 -6.39 6.24 1.43
N HIS A 121 -5.54 7.24 1.68
CA HIS A 121 -4.66 7.82 0.67
C HIS A 121 -3.21 7.66 1.13
N PHE A 122 -2.42 6.98 0.31
CA PHE A 122 -1.04 6.64 0.63
C PHE A 122 -0.05 7.45 -0.20
N GLY A 123 1.11 7.75 0.40
CA GLY A 123 2.23 8.43 -0.24
C GLY A 123 3.39 8.61 0.72
N SER A 124 4.45 9.30 0.31
CA SER A 124 5.50 9.69 1.25
C SER A 124 5.00 10.76 2.21
N SER A 125 5.44 10.72 3.48
CA SER A 125 4.98 11.67 4.50
C SER A 125 5.22 13.12 4.09
N GLY A 126 6.35 13.42 3.43
CA GLY A 126 6.65 14.76 2.93
C GLY A 126 5.77 15.19 1.76
N ALA A 127 5.40 14.28 0.84
CA ALA A 127 4.49 14.60 -0.26
C ALA A 127 3.07 14.85 0.25
N LEU A 128 2.55 13.96 1.10
CA LEU A 128 1.22 14.11 1.69
C LEU A 128 1.11 15.38 2.55
N ALA A 129 2.18 15.76 3.27
CA ALA A 129 2.19 17.01 4.02
C ALA A 129 2.06 18.24 3.10
N ARG A 130 2.65 18.22 1.90
CA ARG A 130 2.46 19.29 0.91
C ARG A 130 1.02 19.35 0.40
N GLU A 131 0.36 18.21 0.23
CA GLU A 131 -1.06 18.17 -0.13
C GLU A 131 -1.95 18.75 0.98
N VAL A 132 -1.65 18.43 2.26
CA VAL A 132 -2.31 19.05 3.41
C VAL A 132 -2.11 20.57 3.41
N GLU A 133 -0.89 21.04 3.17
CA GLU A 133 -0.58 22.47 3.06
C GLU A 133 -1.26 23.15 1.86
N ALA A 134 -1.52 22.40 0.79
CA ALA A 134 -2.29 22.85 -0.36
C ALA A 134 -3.82 22.82 -0.14
N GLY A 135 -4.29 22.41 1.05
CA GLY A 135 -5.70 22.43 1.42
C GLY A 135 -6.45 21.12 1.19
N ALA A 136 -5.75 19.98 1.11
CA ALA A 136 -6.41 18.67 1.09
C ALA A 136 -7.34 18.50 2.31
N LYS A 137 -8.54 17.95 2.06
CA LYS A 137 -9.54 17.68 3.10
C LYS A 137 -9.43 16.24 3.56
N LEU A 138 -9.12 16.07 4.84
CA LEU A 138 -8.92 14.77 5.50
C LEU A 138 -9.18 14.92 7.00
N ASP A 139 -9.35 13.78 7.68
CA ASP A 139 -9.64 13.73 9.11
C ASP A 139 -8.40 13.40 9.94
N LEU A 140 -7.57 12.48 9.44
CA LEU A 140 -6.40 11.96 10.13
C LEU A 140 -5.19 11.95 9.20
N PHE A 141 -4.06 12.42 9.72
CA PHE A 141 -2.77 12.32 9.06
C PHE A 141 -1.84 11.40 9.86
N ALA A 142 -1.32 10.35 9.22
CA ALA A 142 -0.40 9.38 9.81
C ALA A 142 0.95 9.41 9.07
N SER A 143 2.02 9.69 9.80
CA SER A 143 3.36 9.97 9.28
C SER A 143 4.39 8.95 9.75
N ALA A 144 5.41 8.72 8.93
CA ALA A 144 6.63 8.01 9.28
C ALA A 144 7.76 8.94 9.75
N SER A 145 7.42 10.15 10.19
CA SER A 145 8.34 11.12 10.75
C SER A 145 7.62 12.05 11.73
N PRO A 146 8.06 12.14 12.99
CA PRO A 146 7.56 13.13 13.95
C PRO A 146 7.76 14.55 13.42
N GLY A 147 8.90 14.85 12.78
CA GLY A 147 9.22 16.18 12.27
C GLY A 147 8.22 16.70 11.21
N VAL A 148 7.58 15.80 10.46
CA VAL A 148 6.50 16.17 9.52
C VAL A 148 5.24 16.58 10.28
N ILE A 149 4.89 15.87 11.35
CA ILE A 149 3.75 16.25 12.21
C ILE A 149 4.05 17.59 12.89
N ASP A 150 5.27 17.79 13.41
CA ASP A 150 5.69 19.04 14.06
C ASP A 150 5.66 20.23 13.09
N GLN A 151 5.97 20.01 11.81
CA GLN A 151 5.80 21.03 10.77
C GLN A 151 4.33 21.40 10.57
N LEU A 152 3.45 20.41 10.45
CA LEU A 152 2.02 20.63 10.30
C LEU A 152 1.42 21.30 11.56
N ASP A 153 1.90 20.96 12.74
CA ASP A 153 1.47 21.55 14.01
C ASP A 153 1.89 23.02 14.13
N ARG A 154 3.14 23.35 13.80
CA ARG A 154 3.63 24.74 13.73
C ARG A 154 2.81 25.60 12.76
N LYS A 155 2.33 25.00 11.68
CA LYS A 155 1.42 25.64 10.70
C LYS A 155 -0.05 25.63 11.15
N LYS A 156 -0.36 25.10 12.33
CA LYS A 156 -1.71 24.94 12.87
C LYS A 156 -2.63 24.11 11.98
N ALA A 157 -2.09 23.17 11.19
CA ALA A 157 -2.90 22.30 10.33
C ALA A 157 -3.53 21.13 11.11
N VAL A 158 -2.85 20.64 12.16
CA VAL A 158 -3.33 19.52 13.01
C VAL A 158 -3.79 20.02 14.38
N ARG A 159 -4.51 19.19 15.13
CA ARG A 159 -4.88 19.41 16.54
C ARG A 159 -3.72 18.96 17.44
N SER A 160 -3.05 19.89 18.12
CA SER A 160 -1.81 19.62 18.86
C SER A 160 -2.00 18.57 19.97
N GLU A 161 -3.15 18.60 20.64
CA GLU A 161 -3.55 17.67 21.70
C GLU A 161 -3.81 16.24 21.19
N SER A 162 -3.96 16.07 19.87
CA SER A 162 -4.19 14.79 19.23
C SER A 162 -2.92 14.10 18.72
N ILE A 163 -1.78 14.78 18.75
CA ILE A 163 -0.51 14.25 18.27
C ILE A 163 -0.10 13.08 19.16
N ARG A 164 0.08 11.90 18.55
CA ARG A 164 0.51 10.69 19.26
C ARG A 164 1.48 9.88 18.42
N SER A 165 2.60 9.50 19.05
CA SER A 165 3.43 8.40 18.55
C SER A 165 2.75 7.07 18.91
N PHE A 166 2.62 6.18 17.94
CA PHE A 166 1.84 4.95 18.12
C PHE A 166 2.61 3.70 17.72
N ALA A 167 3.62 3.83 16.87
CA ALA A 167 4.38 2.70 16.39
C ALA A 167 5.80 3.10 16.02
N LYS A 168 6.68 2.11 15.98
CA LYS A 168 7.99 2.22 15.34
C LYS A 168 8.10 1.17 14.25
N GLY A 169 8.63 1.56 13.10
CA GLY A 169 8.97 0.64 12.02
C GLY A 169 10.46 0.50 11.87
N SER A 170 10.89 -0.47 11.07
CA SER A 170 12.30 -0.68 10.74
C SER A 170 12.49 -0.72 9.23
N LEU A 171 13.72 -0.45 8.81
CA LEU A 171 14.14 -0.77 7.45
C LEU A 171 14.44 -2.27 7.31
N THR A 172 14.44 -2.71 6.07
CA THR A 172 14.89 -4.03 5.60
C THR A 172 15.56 -3.86 4.24
N ILE A 173 16.45 -4.78 3.90
CA ILE A 173 16.84 -5.01 2.53
C ILE A 173 15.94 -6.11 1.96
N TRP A 174 15.23 -5.80 0.90
CA TRP A 174 14.33 -6.70 0.22
C TRP A 174 14.84 -7.06 -1.18
N ARG A 175 14.74 -8.33 -1.55
CA ARG A 175 15.05 -8.82 -2.90
C ARG A 175 14.12 -9.97 -3.28
N ARG A 176 13.95 -10.23 -4.58
CA ARG A 176 13.28 -11.45 -5.03
C ARG A 176 14.04 -12.71 -4.60
N CYS A 177 13.34 -13.83 -4.45
CA CYS A 177 13.92 -15.11 -4.01
C CYS A 177 14.99 -15.62 -5.00
N GLU A 178 14.76 -15.39 -6.29
CA GLU A 178 15.64 -15.77 -7.40
C GLU A 178 16.81 -14.80 -7.64
N HIS A 179 16.86 -13.68 -6.92
CA HIS A 179 17.96 -12.73 -7.06
C HIS A 179 19.27 -13.39 -6.62
N LYS A 180 20.32 -13.33 -7.44
CA LYS A 180 21.58 -14.06 -7.19
C LYS A 180 22.38 -13.51 -6.03
N ALA A 181 22.40 -12.18 -5.88
CA ALA A 181 23.16 -11.52 -4.83
C ALA A 181 22.76 -12.00 -3.43
N ARG A 182 23.73 -12.52 -2.69
CA ARG A 182 23.61 -12.81 -1.27
C ARG A 182 23.91 -11.54 -0.49
N ILE A 183 22.97 -11.13 0.35
CA ILE A 183 23.08 -9.92 1.18
C ILE A 183 23.09 -10.34 2.64
N GLU A 184 24.19 -10.12 3.32
CA GLU A 184 24.40 -10.38 4.76
C GLU A 184 24.85 -9.12 5.50
N ASN A 185 25.41 -8.14 4.78
CA ASN A 185 25.82 -6.83 5.27
C ASN A 185 25.52 -5.74 4.21
N LEU A 186 25.86 -4.48 4.51
CA LEU A 186 25.61 -3.37 3.59
C LEU A 186 26.60 -3.35 2.42
N GLU A 187 27.83 -3.81 2.63
CA GLU A 187 28.90 -3.88 1.63
C GLU A 187 28.52 -4.79 0.46
N ASP A 188 27.73 -5.84 0.70
CA ASP A 188 27.25 -6.77 -0.33
C ASP A 188 26.43 -6.07 -1.43
N LEU A 189 25.85 -4.90 -1.15
CA LEU A 189 25.15 -4.07 -2.15
C LEU A 189 26.11 -3.54 -3.25
N LEU A 190 27.42 -3.52 -3.00
CA LEU A 190 28.44 -3.17 -4.00
C LEU A 190 28.67 -4.29 -5.01
N SER A 191 28.23 -5.52 -4.73
CA SER A 191 28.40 -6.67 -5.62
C SER A 191 27.96 -6.36 -7.06
N PRO A 192 28.70 -6.84 -8.07
CA PRO A 192 28.31 -6.69 -9.47
C PRO A 192 26.96 -7.37 -9.80
N GLU A 193 26.51 -8.31 -8.97
CA GLU A 193 25.19 -8.93 -9.09
C GLU A 193 24.04 -7.99 -8.67
N VAL A 194 24.36 -6.91 -7.95
CA VAL A 194 23.40 -5.87 -7.58
C VAL A 194 23.53 -4.75 -8.59
N ARG A 195 22.56 -4.69 -9.52
CA ARG A 195 22.51 -3.63 -10.52
C ARG A 195 21.89 -2.35 -9.98
N TRP A 196 20.78 -2.50 -9.25
CA TRP A 196 20.05 -1.37 -8.70
C TRP A 196 19.75 -1.55 -7.22
N VAL A 197 19.97 -0.48 -6.46
CA VAL A 197 19.52 -0.34 -5.07
C VAL A 197 18.42 0.71 -5.04
N VAL A 198 17.18 0.26 -4.91
CA VAL A 198 16.00 1.10 -4.87
C VAL A 198 15.79 1.65 -3.46
N ILE A 199 15.68 2.97 -3.35
CA ILE A 199 15.31 3.65 -2.11
C ILE A 199 14.20 4.65 -2.39
N ALA A 200 13.37 4.93 -1.40
CA ALA A 200 12.45 6.06 -1.49
C ALA A 200 13.24 7.38 -1.57
N ASN A 201 12.70 8.39 -2.24
CA ASN A 201 13.35 9.69 -2.38
C ASN A 201 13.64 10.28 -0.98
N PRO A 202 14.91 10.47 -0.59
CA PRO A 202 15.28 10.90 0.76
C PRO A 202 14.78 12.31 1.10
N ALA A 203 14.47 13.14 0.10
CA ALA A 203 13.91 14.47 0.32
C ALA A 203 12.42 14.46 0.73
N GLN A 204 11.74 13.31 0.61
CA GLN A 204 10.30 13.20 0.81
C GLN A 204 9.91 12.07 1.76
N ALA A 205 10.66 10.97 1.75
CA ALA A 205 10.35 9.75 2.47
C ALA A 205 11.35 9.50 3.61
N PRO A 206 10.87 9.37 4.86
CA PRO A 206 11.73 9.08 6.02
C PRO A 206 12.55 7.80 5.88
N SER A 207 11.98 6.75 5.24
CA SER A 207 12.72 5.51 4.95
C SER A 207 13.90 5.74 4.01
N GLY A 208 13.73 6.59 3.00
CA GLY A 208 14.79 7.00 2.08
C GLY A 208 15.88 7.81 2.77
N ALA A 209 15.48 8.79 3.59
CA ALA A 209 16.40 9.60 4.36
C ALA A 209 17.26 8.75 5.29
N LEU A 210 16.64 7.81 6.03
CA LEU A 210 17.34 6.89 6.91
C LEU A 210 18.25 5.92 6.14
N ALA A 211 17.82 5.41 4.98
CA ALA A 211 18.67 4.58 4.13
C ALA A 211 19.95 5.33 3.72
N VAL A 212 19.82 6.58 3.24
CA VAL A 212 20.96 7.43 2.89
C VAL A 212 21.85 7.70 4.09
N GLU A 213 21.27 8.01 5.25
CA GLU A 213 22.03 8.25 6.48
C GLU A 213 22.89 7.04 6.86
N LEU A 214 22.30 5.84 6.86
CA LEU A 214 23.00 4.61 7.18
C LEU A 214 24.10 4.28 6.17
N LEU A 215 23.83 4.44 4.87
CA LEU A 215 24.84 4.24 3.82
C LEU A 215 26.01 5.23 3.97
N LYS A 216 25.74 6.49 4.35
CA LYS A 216 26.79 7.49 4.61
C LYS A 216 27.60 7.15 5.86
N ARG A 217 26.94 6.73 6.93
CA ARG A 217 27.58 6.32 8.19
C ARG A 217 28.58 5.18 7.97
N HIS A 218 28.31 4.29 7.03
CA HIS A 218 29.18 3.16 6.66
C HIS A 218 30.14 3.47 5.50
N GLY A 219 30.18 4.71 5.00
CA GLY A 219 31.08 5.10 3.90
C GLY A 219 30.71 4.51 2.54
N LEU A 220 29.52 3.93 2.39
CA LEU A 220 29.09 3.22 1.17
C LEU A 220 28.31 4.10 0.19
N TYR A 221 27.78 5.24 0.66
CA TYR A 221 26.86 6.06 -0.13
C TYR A 221 27.45 6.52 -1.47
N GLU A 222 28.68 7.04 -1.50
CA GLU A 222 29.27 7.53 -2.76
C GLU A 222 29.53 6.39 -3.77
N ALA A 223 29.92 5.21 -3.29
CA ALA A 223 30.14 4.03 -4.12
C ALA A 223 28.83 3.44 -4.67
N LEU A 224 27.75 3.50 -3.88
CA LEU A 224 26.42 3.03 -4.29
C LEU A 224 25.64 4.07 -5.10
N ARG A 225 26.00 5.35 -5.06
CA ARG A 225 25.29 6.44 -5.74
C ARG A 225 24.94 6.16 -7.20
N PRO A 226 25.84 5.57 -8.03
CA PRO A 226 25.52 5.24 -9.43
C PRO A 226 24.48 4.13 -9.59
N LYS A 227 24.27 3.30 -8.55
CA LYS A 227 23.30 2.20 -8.51
C LYS A 227 21.98 2.59 -7.85
N LEU A 228 21.85 3.80 -7.31
CA LEU A 228 20.63 4.21 -6.61
C LEU A 228 19.50 4.51 -7.60
N LEU A 229 18.37 3.82 -7.44
CA LEU A 229 17.11 4.17 -8.09
C LEU A 229 16.17 4.78 -7.05
N LEU A 230 15.62 5.95 -7.36
CA LEU A 230 14.71 6.66 -6.46
C LEU A 230 13.26 6.35 -6.81
N SER A 231 12.49 5.89 -5.83
CA SER A 231 11.03 5.83 -5.88
C SER A 231 10.41 7.02 -5.16
N ASN A 232 9.12 7.26 -5.36
CA ASN A 232 8.38 8.32 -4.69
C ASN A 232 8.19 8.03 -3.18
N ASP A 233 8.06 6.76 -2.81
CA ASP A 233 7.78 6.33 -1.44
C ASP A 233 8.22 4.87 -1.17
N ALA A 234 8.03 4.41 0.07
CA ALA A 234 8.49 3.11 0.54
C ALA A 234 7.80 1.90 -0.15
N ALA A 235 6.49 1.97 -0.38
CA ALA A 235 5.74 0.92 -1.06
C ALA A 235 6.18 0.81 -2.53
N GLN A 236 6.34 1.94 -3.21
CA GLN A 236 6.86 1.96 -4.58
C GLN A 236 8.30 1.45 -4.67
N ALA A 237 9.14 1.66 -3.64
CA ALA A 237 10.50 1.11 -3.63
C ALA A 237 10.50 -0.43 -3.69
N GLN A 238 9.59 -1.08 -2.95
CA GLN A 238 9.43 -2.54 -3.01
C GLN A 238 8.92 -2.97 -4.39
N GLN A 239 7.91 -2.28 -4.93
CA GLN A 239 7.35 -2.61 -6.25
C GLN A 239 8.40 -2.53 -7.36
N PHE A 240 9.23 -1.48 -7.38
CA PHE A 240 10.28 -1.31 -8.37
C PHE A 240 11.33 -2.41 -8.28
N ALA A 241 11.76 -2.79 -7.08
CA ALA A 241 12.68 -3.92 -6.91
C ALA A 241 12.05 -5.25 -7.35
N ASP A 242 10.72 -5.39 -7.24
CA ASP A 242 9.99 -6.59 -7.66
C ASP A 242 9.78 -6.69 -9.17
N THR A 243 9.64 -5.56 -9.87
CA THR A 243 9.48 -5.54 -11.33
C THR A 243 10.80 -5.51 -12.08
N GLU A 244 11.85 -4.95 -11.50
CA GLU A 244 13.18 -4.87 -12.13
C GLU A 244 13.97 -6.16 -11.85
N ASN A 245 14.39 -6.89 -12.89
CA ASN A 245 14.90 -8.27 -12.76
C ASN A 245 16.21 -8.40 -11.92
N GLU A 246 16.80 -7.27 -11.52
CA GLU A 246 18.07 -7.15 -10.78
C GLU A 246 18.05 -6.03 -9.72
N GLY A 247 16.85 -5.65 -9.25
CA GLY A 247 16.64 -4.65 -8.22
C GLY A 247 16.64 -5.23 -6.80
N ILE A 248 17.28 -4.52 -5.87
CA ILE A 248 17.20 -4.73 -4.42
C ILE A 248 16.65 -3.45 -3.79
N ALA A 249 15.72 -3.52 -2.86
CA ALA A 249 15.17 -2.36 -2.17
C ALA A 249 15.73 -2.22 -0.75
N ILE A 250 16.14 -1.01 -0.33
CA ILE A 250 16.21 -0.65 1.09
C ILE A 250 14.93 0.11 1.42
N THR A 251 14.01 -0.53 2.13
CA THR A 251 12.66 0.01 2.37
C THR A 251 12.09 -0.42 3.72
N SER A 252 10.84 -0.03 4.03
CA SER A 252 10.15 -0.43 5.25
C SER A 252 9.90 -1.95 5.29
N PHE A 253 10.17 -2.58 6.43
CA PHE A 253 9.81 -3.99 6.64
C PHE A 253 8.29 -4.22 6.52
N ALA A 254 7.48 -3.25 6.95
CA ALA A 254 6.03 -3.41 6.94
C ALA A 254 5.45 -3.60 5.52
N VAL A 255 6.02 -2.93 4.50
CA VAL A 255 5.56 -3.06 3.11
C VAL A 255 6.11 -4.31 2.41
N THR A 256 7.09 -4.98 2.99
CA THR A 256 7.70 -6.19 2.41
C THR A 256 7.29 -7.45 3.15
N SER A 257 6.73 -7.33 4.36
CA SER A 257 6.25 -8.44 5.19
C SER A 257 5.17 -9.30 4.50
N SER A 258 4.41 -8.72 3.58
CA SER A 258 3.40 -9.42 2.76
C SER A 258 3.85 -9.75 1.34
N SER A 259 5.13 -9.55 1.01
CA SER A 259 5.69 -9.85 -0.32
C SER A 259 6.26 -11.27 -0.38
N GLN A 260 6.49 -11.78 -1.60
CA GLN A 260 7.10 -13.11 -1.82
C GLN A 260 8.64 -13.10 -1.85
N GLY A 261 9.27 -11.94 -1.62
CA GLY A 261 10.72 -11.82 -1.61
C GLY A 261 11.33 -12.12 -0.24
N LEU A 262 12.66 -12.01 -0.19
CA LEU A 262 13.46 -12.23 1.00
C LEU A 262 13.78 -10.90 1.67
N ASN A 263 13.53 -10.85 2.97
CA ASN A 263 13.87 -9.72 3.83
C ASN A 263 15.16 -10.01 4.61
N THR A 264 16.09 -9.05 4.57
CA THR A 264 17.32 -9.07 5.36
C THR A 264 17.29 -7.85 6.28
N ILE A 265 17.09 -8.11 7.57
CA ILE A 265 17.15 -7.06 8.61
C ILE A 265 18.55 -7.08 9.21
N LEU A 266 19.35 -6.07 8.87
CA LEU A 266 20.69 -5.89 9.39
C LEU A 266 20.68 -5.24 10.80
N PRO A 267 21.74 -5.43 11.62
CA PRO A 267 21.82 -4.83 12.96
C PRO A 267 21.61 -3.31 12.98
N GLU A 268 22.12 -2.59 11.97
CA GLU A 268 22.04 -1.14 11.80
C GLU A 268 20.58 -0.66 11.72
N PHE A 269 19.72 -1.45 11.05
CA PHE A 269 18.29 -1.15 10.92
C PHE A 269 17.53 -1.36 12.23
N ARG A 270 17.98 -2.29 13.08
CA ARG A 270 17.38 -2.53 14.40
C ARG A 270 17.67 -1.40 15.38
N GLN A 271 18.84 -0.77 15.24
CA GLN A 271 19.27 0.33 16.11
C GLN A 271 18.74 1.70 15.68
N SER A 272 18.11 1.79 14.51
CA SER A 272 17.60 3.04 13.93
C SER A 272 16.12 2.92 13.56
N PRO A 273 15.21 2.75 14.54
CA PRO A 273 13.78 2.66 14.26
C PRO A 273 13.23 3.99 13.72
N ILE A 274 12.23 3.89 12.84
CA ILE A 274 11.46 5.04 12.34
C ILE A 274 10.24 5.22 13.23
N GLU A 275 10.20 6.34 13.95
CA GLU A 275 9.04 6.74 14.75
C GLU A 275 7.84 7.09 13.85
N HIS A 276 6.68 6.53 14.17
CA HIS A 276 5.43 6.79 13.49
C HIS A 276 4.48 7.54 14.41
N SER A 277 3.99 8.67 13.91
CA SER A 277 3.09 9.55 14.64
C SER A 277 1.86 9.85 13.80
N MET A 278 0.74 10.10 14.45
CA MET A 278 -0.50 10.52 13.81
C MET A 278 -1.10 11.71 14.55
N ALA A 279 -1.93 12.48 13.84
CA ALA A 279 -2.65 13.61 14.41
C ALA A 279 -3.95 13.84 13.63
N LEU A 280 -5.01 14.22 14.36
CA LEU A 280 -6.25 14.68 13.74
C LEU A 280 -6.04 16.05 13.11
N MET A 281 -6.71 16.28 11.98
CA MET A 281 -6.71 17.59 11.34
C MET A 281 -7.51 18.60 12.14
N ARG A 282 -7.08 19.87 12.12
CA ARG A 282 -7.81 20.94 12.78
C ARG A 282 -9.20 21.10 12.19
N THR A 283 -9.29 21.01 10.87
CA THR A 283 -10.51 21.10 10.07
C THR A 283 -11.07 19.72 9.70
N ALA A 284 -10.79 18.67 10.49
CA ALA A 284 -11.32 17.33 10.26
C ALA A 284 -12.85 17.37 10.15
N PRO A 285 -13.45 16.91 9.03
CA PRO A 285 -14.90 16.81 8.88
C PRO A 285 -15.59 15.92 9.93
N SER A 286 -14.93 14.84 10.34
CA SER A 286 -15.47 13.75 11.18
C SER A 286 -14.48 13.40 12.32
N PRO A 287 -14.20 14.33 13.25
CA PRO A 287 -13.13 14.18 14.22
C PRO A 287 -13.38 13.07 15.26
N GLU A 288 -14.62 12.82 15.66
CA GLU A 288 -14.97 11.77 16.62
C GLU A 288 -14.72 10.37 16.04
N GLN A 289 -15.08 10.16 14.77
CA GLN A 289 -14.85 8.91 14.05
C GLN A 289 -13.37 8.70 13.77
N ALA A 290 -12.65 9.76 13.42
CA ALA A 290 -11.20 9.69 13.24
C ALA A 290 -10.49 9.33 14.54
N ASN A 291 -10.90 9.94 15.67
CA ASN A 291 -10.36 9.59 16.98
C ASN A 291 -10.69 8.13 17.35
N SER A 292 -11.88 7.63 16.99
CA SER A 292 -12.25 6.23 17.18
C SER A 292 -11.32 5.28 16.40
N PHE A 293 -10.89 5.67 15.19
CA PHE A 293 -9.88 4.91 14.43
C PHE A 293 -8.49 4.98 15.08
N VAL A 294 -8.08 6.13 15.62
CA VAL A 294 -6.83 6.26 16.40
C VAL A 294 -6.84 5.31 17.62
N ASP A 295 -7.95 5.28 18.36
CA ASP A 295 -8.11 4.40 19.52
C ASP A 295 -8.12 2.92 19.12
N PHE A 296 -8.76 2.59 17.99
CA PHE A 296 -8.73 1.25 17.41
C PHE A 296 -7.32 0.81 17.05
N LEU A 297 -6.52 1.65 16.37
CA LEU A 297 -5.13 1.34 16.03
C LEU A 297 -4.25 1.13 17.28
N SER A 298 -4.58 1.80 18.38
CA SER A 298 -3.80 1.75 19.63
C SER A 298 -4.12 0.54 20.51
N ARG A 299 -5.22 -0.17 20.25
CA ARG A 299 -5.76 -1.21 21.15
C ARG A 299 -6.23 -2.46 20.39
N GLY A 300 -6.48 -3.54 21.13
CA GLY A 300 -7.18 -4.74 20.65
C GLY A 300 -6.72 -5.22 19.26
N ALA A 301 -7.68 -5.31 18.33
CA ALA A 301 -7.46 -5.82 16.98
C ALA A 301 -6.57 -4.90 16.13
N GLY A 302 -6.73 -3.57 16.18
CA GLY A 302 -5.90 -2.66 15.38
C GLY A 302 -4.43 -2.74 15.77
N ARG A 303 -4.14 -2.79 17.08
CA ARG A 303 -2.77 -3.02 17.58
C ARG A 303 -2.21 -4.36 17.13
N ALA A 304 -3.03 -5.43 17.12
CA ALA A 304 -2.60 -6.75 16.66
C ALA A 304 -2.24 -6.74 15.16
N ILE A 305 -3.03 -6.06 14.33
CA ILE A 305 -2.76 -5.90 12.90
C ILE A 305 -1.44 -5.16 12.69
N LEU A 306 -1.21 -4.03 13.37
CA LEU A 306 0.08 -3.31 13.26
C LEU A 306 1.28 -4.22 13.62
N LYS A 307 1.17 -5.02 14.69
CA LYS A 307 2.21 -5.97 15.07
C LYS A 307 2.43 -7.07 14.03
N GLN A 308 1.38 -7.57 13.40
CA GLN A 308 1.47 -8.59 12.34
C GLN A 308 2.33 -8.10 11.16
N TYR A 309 2.25 -6.80 10.85
CA TYR A 309 3.06 -6.15 9.82
C TYR A 309 4.45 -5.71 10.32
N GLY A 310 4.86 -6.10 11.52
CA GLY A 310 6.20 -5.85 12.06
C GLY A 310 6.41 -4.47 12.69
N PHE A 311 5.33 -3.73 12.98
CA PHE A 311 5.44 -2.50 13.76
C PHE A 311 5.62 -2.81 15.26
N LEU A 312 6.54 -2.10 15.90
CA LEU A 312 6.66 -2.05 17.35
C LEU A 312 5.67 -1.02 17.88
N VAL A 313 4.48 -1.46 18.29
CA VAL A 313 3.43 -0.57 18.80
C VAL A 313 3.74 -0.16 20.24
N CYS A 314 3.66 1.16 20.52
CA CYS A 314 3.87 1.76 21.84
C CYS A 314 2.74 1.36 22.80
#